data_AF-A0A495ANW8-F1
#
_entry.id   AF-A0A495ANW8-F1
#
_cell.length_a   1.000
_cell.length_b   1.000
_cell.length_c   1.000
_cell.angle_alpha   90.00
_cell.angle_beta   90.00
_cell.angle_gamma   90.00
#
_symmetry.space_group_name_H-M   'P 1'
#
loop_
_entity.id
_entity.type
_entity.pdbx_description
1 polymer ?
#
loop_
_entity_poly.entity_id
_entity_poly.type
_entity_poly.pdbx_seq_one_letter_code
_entity_poly.pdbx_strand_id
1 'polypeptide(L)'
;LLEDLQSSGVWLIVSSTHGAGDLPDNLQPLYDAIKEERPDLSNLRYGAVGIGSREYDTFCGAIEKMDALLSDCGAKRVGSLLKVNILDHDIPEDPAEVWVGSWKDLLQDL
;
A
#
# COMPACT_ATOMS: atom_id res chain seq x y z
N LEU A 1 -13.24 6.34 -11.21
CA LEU A 1 -12.00 5.75 -10.62
C LEU A 1 -12.03 5.76 -9.10
N LEU A 2 -12.10 6.93 -8.44
CA LEU A 2 -12.39 6.98 -7.00
C LEU A 2 -13.88 6.67 -6.73
N GLU A 3 -14.78 7.12 -7.62
CA GLU A 3 -16.23 6.82 -7.57
C GLU A 3 -16.58 5.33 -7.63
N ASP A 4 -15.67 4.50 -8.15
CA ASP A 4 -15.82 3.05 -8.23
C ASP A 4 -15.38 2.33 -6.95
N LEU A 5 -14.72 3.05 -6.04
CA LEU A 5 -14.12 2.50 -4.83
C LEU A 5 -14.99 2.81 -3.61
N GLN A 6 -15.31 1.78 -2.84
CA GLN A 6 -16.06 1.96 -1.59
C GLN A 6 -15.18 2.64 -0.55
N SER A 7 -15.62 3.76 0.01
CA SER A 7 -14.96 4.48 1.11
C SER A 7 -15.06 3.78 2.49
N SER A 8 -15.44 2.50 2.50
CA SER A 8 -15.56 1.68 3.69
C SER A 8 -15.18 0.23 3.38
N GLY A 9 -14.68 -0.47 4.39
CA GLY A 9 -14.23 -1.86 4.27
C GLY A 9 -12.71 -2.01 4.40
N VAL A 10 -12.16 -3.04 3.77
CA VAL A 10 -10.74 -3.39 3.85
C VAL A 10 -10.13 -3.35 2.46
N TRP A 11 -9.12 -2.50 2.25
CA TRP A 11 -8.32 -2.48 1.04
C TRP A 11 -6.96 -3.16 1.25
N LEU A 12 -6.38 -3.71 0.20
CA LEU A 12 -4.99 -4.14 0.17
C LEU A 12 -4.26 -3.43 -0.97
N ILE A 13 -3.31 -2.57 -0.61
CA ILE A 13 -2.58 -1.76 -1.58
C ILE A 13 -1.24 -2.43 -1.83
N VAL A 14 -0.98 -2.75 -3.09
CA VAL A 14 0.29 -3.34 -3.53
C VAL A 14 0.90 -2.41 -4.58
N SER A 15 2.12 -1.95 -4.34
CA SER A 15 2.78 -1.03 -5.27
C SER A 15 4.26 -1.34 -5.43
N SER A 16 4.70 -1.47 -6.69
CA SER A 16 6.11 -1.44 -7.05
C SER A 16 6.64 -0.01 -7.02
N THR A 17 7.91 0.18 -6.72
CA THR A 17 8.55 1.50 -6.83
C THR A 17 9.23 1.67 -8.18
N HIS A 18 8.92 2.76 -8.90
CA HIS A 18 9.61 3.13 -10.14
C HIS A 18 10.55 4.32 -9.92
N GLY A 19 11.72 4.27 -10.56
CA GLY A 19 12.66 5.40 -10.61
C GLY A 19 13.11 5.91 -9.24
N ALA A 20 12.81 7.17 -8.94
CA ALA A 20 13.25 7.88 -7.74
C ALA A 20 12.24 7.80 -6.58
N GLY A 21 11.50 6.70 -6.46
CA GLY A 21 10.54 6.51 -5.37
C GLY A 21 9.12 6.86 -5.75
N ASP A 22 8.82 6.90 -7.04
CA ASP A 22 7.52 7.32 -7.56
C ASP A 22 6.57 6.14 -7.72
N LEU A 23 5.28 6.48 -7.63
CA LEU A 23 4.20 5.55 -7.88
C LEU A 23 4.21 5.16 -9.36
N PRO A 24 3.87 3.91 -9.69
CA PRO A 24 3.77 3.50 -11.07
C PRO A 24 2.58 4.21 -11.74
N ASP A 25 2.65 4.41 -13.07
CA ASP A 25 1.62 5.14 -13.84
C ASP A 25 0.20 4.61 -13.66
N ASN A 26 0.04 3.33 -13.32
CA ASN A 26 -1.27 2.73 -13.06
C ASN A 26 -1.87 3.12 -11.70
N LEU A 27 -1.05 3.50 -10.72
CA LEU A 27 -1.49 3.86 -9.36
C LEU A 27 -1.47 5.38 -9.13
N GLN A 28 -0.66 6.12 -9.91
CA GLN A 28 -0.56 7.58 -9.85
C GLN A 28 -1.93 8.29 -9.94
N PRO A 29 -2.85 7.94 -10.86
CA PRO A 29 -4.16 8.60 -10.95
C PRO A 29 -5.02 8.44 -9.69
N LEU A 30 -4.94 7.28 -9.02
CA LEU A 30 -5.67 7.06 -7.76
C LEU A 30 -5.09 7.91 -6.63
N TYR A 31 -3.75 7.99 -6.55
CA TYR A 31 -3.08 8.84 -5.57
C TYR A 31 -3.45 10.32 -5.76
N ASP A 32 -3.42 10.82 -7.00
CA ASP A 32 -3.79 12.21 -7.30
C ASP A 32 -5.27 12.48 -6.99
N ALA A 33 -6.17 11.56 -7.33
CA ALA A 33 -7.60 11.68 -7.00
C ALA A 33 -7.84 11.79 -5.48
N ILE A 34 -7.25 10.89 -4.69
CA ILE A 34 -7.38 10.94 -3.22
C ILE A 34 -6.76 12.22 -2.64
N LYS A 35 -5.63 12.67 -3.21
CA LYS A 35 -4.94 13.88 -2.77
C LYS A 35 -5.70 15.16 -3.08
N GLU A 36 -6.38 15.21 -4.23
CA GLU A 36 -7.20 16.33 -4.67
C GLU A 36 -8.56 16.36 -3.94
N GLU A 37 -9.27 15.23 -3.92
CA GLU A 37 -10.62 15.14 -3.39
C GLU A 37 -10.66 15.07 -1.85
N ARG A 38 -9.57 14.58 -1.22
CA ARG A 38 -9.46 14.40 0.23
C ARG A 38 -10.70 13.73 0.84
N PRO A 39 -11.12 12.55 0.34
CA PRO A 39 -12.33 11.88 0.82
C PRO A 39 -12.18 11.49 2.30
N ASP A 40 -13.30 11.43 3.03
CA ASP A 40 -13.32 10.83 4.37
C ASP A 40 -13.19 9.31 4.24
N LEU A 41 -12.03 8.78 4.66
CA LEU A 41 -11.72 7.36 4.68
C LEU A 41 -11.70 6.81 6.12
N SER A 42 -12.32 7.48 7.09
CA SER A 42 -12.33 7.08 8.50
C SER A 42 -12.89 5.66 8.75
N ASN A 43 -13.74 5.17 7.84
CA ASN A 43 -14.33 3.82 7.87
C ASN A 43 -13.54 2.80 7.04
N LEU A 44 -12.43 3.22 6.44
CA LEU A 44 -11.57 2.37 5.64
C LEU A 44 -10.42 1.84 6.49
N ARG A 45 -10.18 0.54 6.36
CA ARG A 45 -9.00 -0.14 6.88
C ARG A 45 -8.17 -0.61 5.70
N TYR A 46 -6.84 -0.64 5.83
CA TYR A 46 -6.01 -1.08 4.72
C TYR A 46 -4.74 -1.82 5.12
N GLY A 47 -4.28 -2.70 4.25
CA GLY A 47 -2.94 -3.27 4.23
C GLY A 47 -2.09 -2.58 3.18
N ALA A 48 -0.77 -2.55 3.38
CA ALA A 48 0.17 -1.89 2.47
C ALA A 48 1.38 -2.80 2.21
N VAL A 49 1.64 -3.08 0.93
CA VAL A 49 2.76 -3.88 0.45
C VAL A 49 3.54 -3.10 -0.61
N GLY A 50 4.81 -2.84 -0.31
CA GLY A 50 5.77 -2.25 -1.23
C GLY A 50 6.67 -3.30 -1.84
N ILE A 51 6.90 -3.21 -3.14
CA ILE A 51 7.89 -4.03 -3.86
C ILE A 51 8.95 -3.08 -4.42
N GLY A 52 10.23 -3.38 -4.20
CA GLY A 52 11.32 -2.58 -4.74
C GLY A 52 12.67 -3.26 -4.58
N SER A 53 13.73 -2.54 -4.95
CA SER A 53 15.11 -3.01 -4.77
C SER A 53 15.86 -2.04 -3.85
N ARG A 54 16.60 -2.57 -2.87
CA ARG A 54 17.48 -1.76 -2.00
C ARG A 54 18.66 -1.11 -2.73
N GLU A 55 18.91 -1.50 -3.98
CA GLU A 55 19.89 -0.84 -4.86
C GLU A 55 19.50 0.60 -5.22
N TYR A 56 18.23 0.96 -5.08
CA TYR A 56 17.75 2.32 -5.29
C TYR A 56 17.61 3.04 -3.94
N ASP A 57 18.02 4.31 -3.89
CA ASP A 57 17.93 5.17 -2.69
C ASP A 57 16.53 5.24 -2.08
N THR A 58 15.50 5.03 -2.89
CA THR A 58 14.08 5.17 -2.52
C THR A 58 13.39 3.82 -2.37
N PHE A 59 13.97 2.94 -1.56
CA PHE A 59 13.44 1.61 -1.29
C PHE A 59 11.99 1.65 -0.75
N CYS A 60 11.03 1.22 -1.58
CA CYS A 60 9.59 1.20 -1.30
C CYS A 60 8.94 2.59 -1.10
N GLY A 61 9.54 3.66 -1.65
CA GLY A 61 9.02 5.02 -1.46
C GLY A 61 7.60 5.25 -1.99
N ALA A 62 7.19 4.50 -3.03
CA ALA A 62 5.86 4.62 -3.62
C ALA A 62 4.75 4.21 -2.64
N ILE A 63 4.90 3.06 -1.97
CA ILE A 63 3.90 2.59 -1.01
C ILE A 63 3.87 3.47 0.24
N GLU A 64 5.00 4.05 0.64
CA GLU A 64 5.08 4.97 1.78
C GLU A 64 4.30 6.27 1.50
N LYS A 65 4.38 6.80 0.28
CA LYS A 65 3.56 7.95 -0.14
C LYS A 65 2.06 7.62 -0.05
N MET A 66 1.66 6.46 -0.55
CA MET A 66 0.26 6.04 -0.53
C MET A 66 -0.26 5.80 0.90
N ASP A 67 0.55 5.16 1.73
CA ASP A 67 0.27 4.92 3.15
C ASP A 67 0.05 6.22 3.92
N ALA A 68 0.94 7.20 3.72
CA ALA A 68 0.81 8.51 4.34
C ALA A 68 -0.49 9.22 3.90
N LEU A 69 -0.80 9.18 2.59
CA LEU A 69 -2.00 9.83 2.06
C LEU A 69 -3.30 9.20 2.59
N LEU A 70 -3.38 7.87 2.63
CA LEU A 70 -4.55 7.16 3.16
C LEU A 70 -4.74 7.44 4.66
N SER A 71 -3.65 7.41 5.44
CA SER A 71 -3.68 7.76 6.86
C SER A 71 -4.13 9.21 7.10
N ASP A 72 -3.66 10.15 6.28
CA ASP A 72 -4.04 11.57 6.36
C ASP A 72 -5.52 11.80 6.03
N CYS A 73 -6.13 10.93 5.21
CA CYS A 73 -7.56 10.93 4.90
C CYS A 73 -8.40 10.15 5.93
N GLY A 74 -7.80 9.67 7.03
CA GLY A 74 -8.49 8.99 8.14
C GLY A 74 -8.51 7.47 8.06
N ALA A 75 -7.99 6.86 6.98
CA ALA A 75 -7.94 5.40 6.86
C ALA A 75 -6.98 4.80 7.91
N LYS A 76 -7.29 3.58 8.38
CA LYS A 76 -6.50 2.90 9.41
C LYS A 76 -5.72 1.74 8.83
N ARG A 77 -4.39 1.83 8.88
CA ARG A 77 -3.55 0.68 8.52
C ARG A 77 -3.76 -0.47 9.51
N VAL A 78 -3.95 -1.67 8.99
CA VAL A 78 -4.00 -2.91 9.75
C VAL A 78 -2.64 -3.60 9.61
N GLY A 79 -1.98 -3.84 10.74
CA GLY A 79 -0.65 -4.45 10.77
C GLY A 79 0.47 -3.53 10.26
N SER A 80 1.61 -4.15 9.95
CA SER A 80 2.82 -3.46 9.48
C SER A 80 2.87 -3.41 7.95
N LEU A 81 3.40 -2.33 7.40
CA LEU A 81 3.69 -2.21 5.97
C LEU A 81 4.78 -3.22 5.59
N LEU A 82 4.50 -4.09 4.61
CA LEU A 82 5.48 -5.04 4.08
C LEU A 82 6.37 -4.35 3.04
N LYS A 83 7.69 -4.48 3.16
CA LYS A 83 8.65 -4.05 2.14
C LYS A 83 9.38 -5.26 1.57
N VAL A 84 9.04 -5.65 0.35
CA VAL A 84 9.69 -6.76 -0.37
C VAL A 84 10.87 -6.22 -1.15
N ASN A 85 12.07 -6.74 -0.86
CA ASN A 85 13.27 -6.49 -1.64
C ASN A 85 13.44 -7.58 -2.69
N ILE A 86 13.38 -7.23 -3.98
CA ILE A 86 13.49 -8.21 -5.09
C ILE A 86 14.88 -8.85 -5.20
N LEU A 87 15.88 -8.31 -4.48
CA LEU A 87 17.24 -8.85 -4.45
C LEU A 87 17.48 -9.88 -3.35
N ASP A 88 16.65 -9.87 -2.30
CA ASP A 88 16.79 -10.81 -1.16
C ASP A 88 16.11 -12.15 -1.44
N HIS A 89 15.15 -12.18 -2.38
CA HIS A 89 14.31 -13.35 -2.62
C HIS A 89 14.20 -13.63 -4.11
N ASP A 90 14.58 -14.85 -4.52
CA ASP A 90 14.31 -15.38 -5.87
C ASP A 90 12.82 -15.35 -6.22
N ILE A 91 11.95 -15.45 -5.20
CA ILE A 91 10.50 -15.43 -5.35
C ILE A 91 9.92 -14.36 -4.40
N PRO A 92 9.42 -13.22 -4.91
CA PRO A 92 8.85 -12.15 -4.07
C PRO A 92 7.53 -12.53 -3.40
N GLU A 93 6.90 -13.63 -3.84
CA GLU A 93 5.64 -14.14 -3.30
C GLU A 93 5.80 -14.82 -1.93
N ASP A 94 6.96 -15.44 -1.64
CA ASP A 94 7.26 -16.07 -0.34
C ASP A 94 7.05 -15.12 0.86
N PRO A 95 7.69 -13.93 0.91
CA PRO A 95 7.47 -12.99 2.00
C PRO A 95 6.04 -12.42 2.02
N ALA A 96 5.37 -12.35 0.87
CA ALA A 96 3.99 -11.89 0.78
C ALA A 96 3.02 -12.94 1.37
N GLU A 97 3.26 -14.23 1.13
CA GLU A 97 2.44 -15.32 1.68
C GLU A 97 2.51 -15.36 3.21
N VAL A 98 3.72 -15.23 3.78
CA VAL A 98 3.91 -15.17 5.24
C VAL A 98 3.22 -13.94 5.82
N TRP A 99 3.35 -12.79 5.16
CA TRP A 99 2.74 -11.55 5.62
C TRP A 99 1.22 -11.60 5.56
N VAL A 100 0.62 -12.05 4.45
CA VAL A 100 -0.85 -12.17 4.33
C VAL A 100 -1.39 -13.19 5.32
N GLY A 101 -0.62 -14.25 5.58
CA GLY A 101 -0.90 -15.23 6.63
C GLY A 101 -1.06 -14.59 8.00
N SER A 102 -0.20 -13.64 8.37
CA SER A 102 -0.31 -12.91 9.65
C SER A 102 -1.34 -11.78 9.60
N TRP A 103 -1.49 -11.13 8.45
CA TRP A 103 -2.39 -9.99 8.26
C TRP A 103 -3.86 -10.41 8.32
N LYS A 104 -4.20 -11.59 7.77
CA LYS A 104 -5.57 -12.12 7.81
C LYS A 104 -6.08 -12.31 9.24
N ASP A 105 -5.21 -12.72 10.17
CA ASP A 105 -5.59 -12.95 11.57
C ASP A 105 -5.95 -11.61 12.23
N LEU A 106 -5.25 -10.53 11.88
CA LEU A 106 -5.60 -9.16 12.32
C LEU A 106 -6.93 -8.66 11.77
N LEU A 107 -7.40 -9.22 10.64
CA LEU A 107 -8.70 -8.87 10.05
C LEU A 107 -9.87 -9.61 10.69
N GLN A 108 -9.64 -10.73 11.39
CA GLN A 108 -10.72 -11.49 12.04
C GLN A 108 -11.26 -10.76 13.29
N ASP A 109 -10.45 -9.89 13.90
CA ASP A 109 -10.80 -9.09 15.09
C ASP A 109 -11.49 -7.75 14.75
N LEU A 110 -11.89 -7.53 13.50
CA LEU A 110 -12.25 -6.22 12.95
C LEU A 110 -13.71 -6.11 12.48
#